data_AF-A0A1Q5MHM1-F1
#
_entry.id   AF-A0A1Q5MHM1-F1
#
_cell.length_a   1.000
_cell.length_b   1.000
_cell.length_c   1.000
_cell.angle_alpha   90.00
_cell.angle_beta   90.00
_cell.angle_gamma   90.00
#
_symmetry.space_group_name_H-M   'P 1'
#
loop_
_entity.id
_entity.type
_entity.pdbx_description
1 polymer ?
#
loop_
_entity_poly.entity_id
_entity_poly.type
_entity_poly.pdbx_seq_one_letter_code
_entity_poly.pdbx_strand_id
1 'polypeptide(L)'
;MPPLPHYPTVDELGARAAALVARHPRDARLRRVGASRAGIPLWLLSVGHGSRQALVVAGPHANEPVGGATVLRLAERALAEPRLTEGADATWNLLLCLDPDGLRRNERWLTGPYTLGHHFRNFFRPGFLEQPEWLPDGAAAAALPETRALLALQDELRPFLQCSLHGVDVGGGFVELTRDLPGLDRRVAGIAARLGVPRELGAYDALYWPGLGPAVYRIPPPHRRDLAAAITEAAVESTWFHPHRHGTVTAVVEAPMWGVAAVGDGSPHAGVEAELRSVSRTLRQDTRLLAGLTARIRPYLTGVPDAARLLAPVDDYLLVCPGLADAWDPDCGNDSAHPLPPMTTARLAALRLSGRRLALRTAGLLHQLVTRAGHDPAGALPELDRLIDARCADFREVSGARWIAVARQAEYQARVVLAAFELAGRGTFRSGEPGWGPDTVVPMHRE
;
A
#
# COMPACT_ATOMS: atom_id res chain seq x y z
N MET A 1 13.05 1.82 -22.96
CA MET A 1 14.31 2.23 -22.29
C MET A 1 15.02 1.00 -21.74
N PRO A 2 16.31 1.05 -21.34
CA PRO A 2 16.90 -0.06 -20.60
C PRO A 2 16.06 -0.39 -19.35
N PRO A 3 16.00 -1.68 -18.95
CA PRO A 3 15.23 -2.10 -17.78
C PRO A 3 15.69 -1.31 -16.54
N LEU A 4 14.74 -0.90 -15.68
CA LEU A 4 15.04 -0.20 -14.43
C LEU A 4 15.66 -1.20 -13.45
N PRO A 5 16.98 -1.11 -13.15
CA PRO A 5 17.62 -2.03 -12.22
C PRO A 5 17.32 -1.65 -10.76
N HIS A 6 16.83 -0.43 -10.54
CA HIS A 6 16.52 0.15 -9.24
C HIS A 6 15.20 0.90 -9.22
N TYR A 7 14.74 1.25 -8.02
CA TYR A 7 13.59 2.10 -7.85
C TYR A 7 13.94 3.54 -8.25
N PRO A 8 13.21 4.16 -9.19
CA PRO A 8 13.50 5.53 -9.58
C PRO A 8 13.35 6.52 -8.42
N THR A 9 14.28 7.46 -8.30
CA THR A 9 14.11 8.63 -7.41
C THR A 9 13.02 9.57 -7.95
N VAL A 10 12.60 10.55 -7.13
CA VAL A 10 11.62 11.58 -7.56
C VAL A 10 12.11 12.31 -8.82
N ASP A 11 13.39 12.67 -8.87
CA ASP A 11 13.98 13.35 -10.03
C ASP A 11 14.06 12.44 -11.26
N GLU A 12 14.44 11.17 -11.07
CA GLU A 12 14.49 10.21 -12.16
C GLU A 12 13.11 9.94 -12.76
N LEU A 13 12.05 9.90 -11.95
CA LEU A 13 10.68 9.77 -12.43
C LEU A 13 10.32 10.93 -13.37
N GLY A 14 10.53 12.17 -12.93
CA GLY A 14 10.25 13.36 -13.72
C GLY A 14 11.09 13.40 -15.01
N ALA A 15 12.39 13.16 -14.91
CA ALA A 15 13.31 13.18 -16.06
C ALA A 15 12.95 12.10 -17.10
N ARG A 16 12.63 10.88 -16.66
CA ARG A 16 12.25 9.77 -17.57
C ARG A 16 10.91 10.03 -18.25
N ALA A 17 9.92 10.57 -17.52
CA ALA A 17 8.63 10.94 -18.10
C ALA A 17 8.78 12.08 -19.13
N ALA A 18 9.56 13.12 -18.82
CA ALA A 18 9.85 14.20 -19.76
C ALA A 18 10.56 13.69 -21.02
N ALA A 19 11.52 12.78 -20.86
CA ALA A 19 12.21 12.14 -21.99
C ALA A 19 11.27 11.26 -22.84
N LEU A 20 10.29 10.58 -22.23
CA LEU A 20 9.24 9.86 -22.96
C LEU A 20 8.39 10.81 -23.80
N VAL A 21 7.94 11.94 -23.22
CA VAL A 21 7.16 12.97 -23.93
C VAL A 21 7.96 13.57 -25.08
N ALA A 22 9.25 13.89 -24.87
CA ALA A 22 10.09 14.44 -25.92
C ALA A 22 10.25 13.49 -27.14
N ARG A 23 10.23 12.17 -26.91
CA ARG A 23 10.28 11.17 -27.99
C ARG A 23 8.93 10.92 -28.66
N HIS A 24 7.83 11.15 -27.95
CA HIS A 24 6.47 10.89 -28.42
C HIS A 24 5.55 12.11 -28.22
N PRO A 25 5.90 13.30 -28.75
CA PRO A 25 5.21 14.54 -28.41
C PRO A 25 3.77 14.61 -28.94
N ARG A 26 3.41 13.73 -29.89
CA ARG A 26 2.05 13.60 -30.38
C ARG A 26 1.17 12.76 -29.47
N ASP A 27 1.74 11.75 -28.80
CA ASP A 27 0.96 10.71 -28.11
C ASP A 27 1.10 10.75 -26.59
N ALA A 28 2.01 11.57 -26.06
CA ALA A 28 2.25 11.72 -24.64
C ALA A 28 2.36 13.19 -24.22
N ARG A 29 1.83 13.50 -23.03
CA ARG A 29 1.92 14.82 -22.39
C ARG A 29 2.28 14.68 -20.92
N LEU A 30 3.06 15.63 -20.40
CA LEU A 30 3.39 15.74 -18.98
C LEU A 30 2.81 17.03 -18.42
N ARG A 31 1.96 16.92 -17.40
CA ARG A 31 1.29 18.07 -16.75
C ARG A 31 1.55 18.04 -15.25
N ARG A 32 1.79 19.21 -14.65
CA ARG A 32 1.75 19.38 -13.20
C ARG A 32 0.29 19.44 -12.74
N VAL A 33 -0.10 18.58 -11.81
CA VAL A 33 -1.47 18.50 -11.26
C VAL A 33 -1.58 19.03 -9.84
N GLY A 34 -0.45 19.32 -9.19
CA GLY A 34 -0.41 19.86 -7.85
C GLY A 34 1.01 20.03 -7.34
N ALA A 35 1.13 20.15 -6.02
CA ALA A 35 2.39 20.16 -5.31
C ALA A 35 2.23 19.42 -3.98
N SER A 36 3.28 18.78 -3.50
CA SER A 36 3.33 18.26 -2.14
C SER A 36 3.41 19.37 -1.10
N ARG A 37 3.36 19.00 0.18
CA ARG A 37 3.56 19.92 1.31
C ARG A 37 4.91 20.63 1.27
N ALA A 38 5.97 19.96 0.82
CA ALA A 38 7.29 20.56 0.63
C ALA A 38 7.43 21.28 -0.74
N GLY A 39 6.35 21.43 -1.49
CA GLY A 39 6.32 22.15 -2.76
C GLY A 39 6.83 21.36 -3.97
N ILE A 40 7.09 20.05 -3.82
CA ILE A 40 7.55 19.20 -4.92
C ILE A 40 6.40 19.00 -5.92
N PRO A 41 6.60 19.23 -7.22
CA PRO A 41 5.54 19.07 -8.21
C PRO A 41 5.00 17.63 -8.29
N LEU A 42 3.67 17.51 -8.34
CA LEU A 42 3.00 16.25 -8.67
C LEU A 42 2.79 16.20 -10.18
N TRP A 43 3.41 15.21 -10.83
CA TRP A 43 3.43 15.07 -12.28
C TRP A 43 2.49 13.97 -12.78
N LEU A 44 1.65 14.31 -13.75
CA LEU A 44 0.79 13.40 -14.48
C LEU A 44 1.32 13.21 -15.89
N LEU A 45 1.72 11.98 -16.22
CA LEU A 45 2.05 11.56 -17.57
C LEU A 45 0.80 10.95 -18.22
N SER A 46 0.25 11.62 -19.24
CA SER A 46 -0.86 11.06 -20.02
C SER A 46 -0.37 10.48 -21.35
N VAL A 47 -0.91 9.33 -21.76
CA VAL A 47 -0.60 8.64 -23.02
C VAL A 47 -1.89 8.27 -23.76
N GLY A 48 -1.99 8.62 -25.04
CA GLY A 48 -3.14 8.38 -25.89
C GLY A 48 -4.16 9.54 -25.93
N HIS A 49 -5.20 9.35 -26.75
CA HIS A 49 -6.19 10.37 -27.09
C HIS A 49 -7.65 9.89 -26.95
N GLY A 50 -7.85 8.69 -26.42
CA GLY A 50 -9.18 8.11 -26.30
C GLY A 50 -10.05 8.80 -25.26
N SER A 51 -11.37 8.70 -25.44
CA SER A 51 -12.35 9.37 -24.57
C SER A 51 -12.40 8.78 -23.16
N ARG A 52 -12.09 7.49 -23.01
CA ARG A 52 -12.18 6.77 -21.73
C ARG A 52 -10.90 6.94 -20.92
N GLN A 53 -11.03 7.49 -19.71
CA GLN A 53 -9.87 7.75 -18.85
C GLN A 53 -9.55 6.55 -17.97
N ALA A 54 -8.31 6.07 -18.01
CA ALA A 54 -7.75 5.18 -17.00
C ALA A 54 -6.76 5.96 -16.14
N LEU A 55 -6.89 5.91 -14.81
CA LEU A 55 -6.00 6.59 -13.87
C LEU A 55 -5.14 5.56 -13.13
N VAL A 56 -3.82 5.76 -13.11
CA VAL A 56 -2.89 4.94 -12.34
C VAL A 56 -2.12 5.84 -11.38
N VAL A 57 -2.15 5.53 -10.09
CA VAL A 57 -1.55 6.33 -9.02
C VAL A 57 -0.33 5.60 -8.47
N ALA A 58 0.86 6.15 -8.65
CA ALA A 58 2.09 5.62 -8.07
C ALA A 58 2.51 6.37 -6.81
N GLY A 59 3.25 5.68 -5.94
CA GLY A 59 3.80 6.24 -4.71
C GLY A 59 2.77 6.86 -3.76
N PRO A 60 1.62 6.24 -3.48
CA PRO A 60 0.71 6.69 -2.42
C PRO A 60 1.33 6.54 -1.03
N HIS A 61 2.20 5.55 -0.84
CA HIS A 61 3.03 5.41 0.36
C HIS A 61 4.51 5.56 0.01
N ALA A 62 5.20 6.39 0.79
CA ALA A 62 6.62 6.68 0.67
C ALA A 62 7.55 5.46 0.56
N ASN A 63 7.22 4.40 1.31
CA ASN A 63 8.03 3.19 1.40
C ASN A 63 7.71 2.16 0.30
N GLU A 64 6.84 2.47 -0.66
CA GLU A 64 6.35 1.52 -1.67
C GLU A 64 6.73 1.97 -3.09
N PRO A 65 8.04 2.10 -3.40
CA PRO A 65 8.50 2.84 -4.57
C PRO A 65 8.31 2.11 -5.91
N VAL A 66 7.89 0.84 -5.90
CA VAL A 66 7.70 0.03 -7.12
C VAL A 66 6.72 0.69 -8.11
N GLY A 67 5.69 1.37 -7.60
CA GLY A 67 4.68 2.04 -8.43
C GLY A 67 5.30 3.01 -9.44
N GLY A 68 6.37 3.73 -9.05
CA GLY A 68 7.08 4.67 -9.93
C GLY A 68 7.73 3.97 -11.13
N ALA A 69 8.32 2.79 -10.92
CA ALA A 69 8.85 1.97 -12.02
C ALA A 69 7.71 1.42 -12.89
N THR A 70 6.59 1.01 -12.28
CA THR A 70 5.42 0.45 -12.96
C THR A 70 4.75 1.46 -13.88
N VAL A 71 4.55 2.71 -13.48
CA VAL A 71 3.93 3.73 -14.35
C VAL A 71 4.77 4.03 -15.60
N LEU A 72 6.09 4.09 -15.47
CA LEU A 72 6.98 4.24 -16.63
C LEU A 72 6.87 3.04 -17.57
N ARG A 73 6.81 1.82 -17.02
CA ARG A 73 6.59 0.58 -17.79
C ARG A 73 5.25 0.59 -18.52
N LEU A 74 4.17 1.04 -17.87
CA LEU A 74 2.84 1.15 -18.46
C LEU A 74 2.80 2.21 -19.57
N ALA A 75 3.45 3.36 -19.39
CA ALA A 75 3.57 4.39 -20.42
C ALA A 75 4.24 3.85 -21.68
N GLU A 76 5.37 3.13 -21.52
CA GLU A 76 6.07 2.50 -22.65
C GLU A 76 5.19 1.49 -23.39
N ARG A 77 4.39 0.68 -22.68
CA ARG A 77 3.47 -0.26 -23.31
C ARG A 77 2.31 0.41 -24.02
N ALA A 78 1.70 1.42 -23.40
CA ALA A 78 0.61 2.17 -24.01
C ALA A 78 1.06 2.91 -25.29
N LEU A 79 2.31 3.40 -25.34
CA LEU A 79 2.92 3.97 -26.54
C LEU A 79 3.24 2.91 -27.61
N ALA A 80 3.65 1.71 -27.21
CA ALA A 80 4.03 0.64 -28.15
C ALA A 80 2.85 -0.17 -28.70
N GLU A 81 1.72 -0.18 -28.00
CA GLU A 81 0.58 -1.05 -28.31
C GLU A 81 -0.71 -0.22 -28.53
N PRO A 82 -1.04 0.18 -29.77
CA PRO A 82 -2.25 0.98 -30.07
C PRO A 82 -3.57 0.36 -29.59
N ARG A 83 -3.62 -0.96 -29.39
CA ARG A 83 -4.76 -1.66 -28.80
C ARG A 83 -5.10 -1.20 -27.37
N LEU A 84 -4.12 -0.64 -26.65
CA LEU A 84 -4.29 -0.13 -25.28
C LEU A 84 -4.74 1.33 -25.25
N THR A 85 -4.64 2.05 -26.37
CA THR A 85 -5.02 3.46 -26.52
C THR A 85 -6.16 3.56 -27.54
N GLU A 86 -5.87 3.79 -28.82
CA GLU A 86 -6.85 3.94 -29.90
C GLU A 86 -7.83 2.76 -29.98
N GLY A 87 -7.32 1.52 -29.95
CA GLY A 87 -8.14 0.32 -30.05
C GLY A 87 -9.07 0.07 -28.85
N ALA A 88 -8.82 0.74 -27.73
CA ALA A 88 -9.67 0.68 -26.53
C ALA A 88 -10.47 1.98 -26.29
N ASP A 89 -10.31 2.97 -27.18
CA ASP A 89 -10.74 4.37 -26.98
C ASP A 89 -10.32 4.90 -25.60
N ALA A 90 -9.06 4.66 -25.21
CA ALA A 90 -8.56 4.98 -23.89
C ALA A 90 -7.41 6.00 -23.89
N THR A 91 -7.40 6.83 -22.84
CA THR A 91 -6.26 7.64 -22.43
C THR A 91 -5.77 7.15 -21.06
N TRP A 92 -4.49 6.80 -20.98
CA TRP A 92 -3.82 6.44 -19.73
C TRP A 92 -3.32 7.70 -19.04
N ASN A 93 -3.64 7.89 -17.76
CA ASN A 93 -3.22 9.02 -16.94
C ASN A 93 -2.43 8.46 -15.75
N LEU A 94 -1.13 8.72 -15.72
CA LEU A 94 -0.17 8.06 -14.83
C LEU A 94 0.40 9.10 -13.88
N LEU A 95 -0.10 9.15 -12.64
CA LEU A 95 0.44 10.03 -11.60
C LEU A 95 1.73 9.42 -11.07
N LEU A 96 2.85 10.09 -11.30
CA LEU A 96 4.18 9.48 -11.15
C LEU A 96 4.57 9.19 -9.70
N CYS A 97 4.13 10.03 -8.77
CA CYS A 97 4.36 9.88 -7.34
C CYS A 97 3.37 10.80 -6.59
N LEU A 98 2.55 10.23 -5.71
CA LEU A 98 1.59 10.98 -4.91
C LEU A 98 2.21 11.56 -3.64
N ASP A 99 3.13 10.85 -2.99
CA ASP A 99 3.92 11.32 -1.83
C ASP A 99 5.42 11.49 -2.17
N PRO A 100 5.80 12.51 -2.97
CA PRO A 100 7.20 12.73 -3.30
C PRO A 100 8.02 13.16 -2.08
N ASP A 101 7.42 13.80 -1.08
CA ASP A 101 8.10 14.23 0.15
C ASP A 101 8.59 13.03 0.95
N GLY A 102 7.73 12.01 1.10
CA GLY A 102 8.10 10.75 1.71
C GLY A 102 9.07 9.94 0.85
N LEU A 103 8.90 9.91 -0.48
CA LEU A 103 9.83 9.19 -1.36
C LEU A 103 11.25 9.75 -1.28
N ARG A 104 11.43 11.08 -1.21
CA ARG A 104 12.73 11.73 -0.98
C ARG A 104 13.46 11.19 0.24
N ARG A 105 12.73 10.89 1.31
CA ARG A 105 13.30 10.37 2.57
C ARG A 105 13.76 8.91 2.44
N ASN A 106 13.28 8.18 1.43
CA ASN A 106 13.66 6.80 1.14
C ASN A 106 14.82 6.68 0.12
N GLU A 107 15.28 7.76 -0.50
CA GLU A 107 16.31 7.72 -1.57
C GLU A 107 17.62 7.01 -1.16
N ARG A 108 17.93 6.94 0.14
CA ARG A 108 19.12 6.24 0.68
C ARG A 108 19.15 4.73 0.43
N TRP A 109 18.01 4.10 0.14
CA TRP A 109 17.95 2.65 -0.12
C TRP A 109 17.37 2.28 -1.48
N LEU A 110 16.80 3.23 -2.24
CA LEU A 110 16.16 2.98 -3.53
C LEU A 110 17.10 2.33 -4.57
N THR A 111 18.40 2.58 -4.48
CA THR A 111 19.45 2.04 -5.36
C THR A 111 20.11 0.77 -4.83
N GLY A 112 19.65 0.25 -3.70
CA GLY A 112 20.25 -0.89 -3.00
C GLY A 112 21.47 -0.52 -2.12
N PRO A 113 22.15 -1.52 -1.53
CA PRO A 113 21.91 -2.95 -1.67
C PRO A 113 20.57 -3.40 -1.07
N TYR A 114 19.80 -4.25 -1.78
CA TYR A 114 18.47 -4.71 -1.36
C TYR A 114 18.52 -5.82 -0.30
N THR A 115 19.06 -5.48 0.86
CA THR A 115 19.03 -6.33 2.05
C THR A 115 17.99 -5.79 3.03
N LEU A 116 17.35 -6.69 3.80
CA LEU A 116 16.35 -6.29 4.81
C LEU A 116 16.93 -5.28 5.82
N GLY A 117 18.17 -5.51 6.28
CA GLY A 117 18.85 -4.64 7.23
C GLY A 117 19.11 -3.23 6.66
N HIS A 118 19.53 -3.13 5.39
CA HIS A 118 19.71 -1.82 4.73
C HIS A 118 18.38 -1.09 4.52
N HIS A 119 17.34 -1.83 4.12
CA HIS A 119 15.98 -1.30 3.95
C HIS A 119 15.44 -0.70 5.25
N PHE A 120 15.32 -1.51 6.31
CA PHE A 120 14.69 -1.05 7.55
C PHE A 120 15.49 0.05 8.25
N ARG A 121 16.84 0.05 8.19
CA ARG A 121 17.65 1.15 8.74
C ARG A 121 17.51 2.48 7.99
N ASN A 122 17.02 2.47 6.75
CA ASN A 122 16.83 3.66 5.92
C ASN A 122 15.35 3.89 5.54
N PHE A 123 14.44 3.11 6.11
CA PHE A 123 13.01 3.13 5.82
C PHE A 123 12.36 4.44 6.29
N PHE A 124 11.46 5.00 5.48
CA PHE A 124 10.57 6.05 5.92
C PHE A 124 9.15 5.82 5.43
N ARG A 125 8.19 5.88 6.35
CA ARG A 125 6.77 6.04 6.05
C ARG A 125 6.25 7.14 6.98
N PRO A 126 5.48 8.11 6.46
CA PRO A 126 4.90 9.14 7.31
C PRO A 126 3.89 8.55 8.30
N GLY A 127 3.63 9.30 9.38
CA GLY A 127 2.53 8.98 10.31
C GLY A 127 1.18 8.98 9.59
N PHE A 128 0.15 8.38 10.19
CA PHE A 128 -1.12 8.12 9.51
C PHE A 128 -1.71 9.38 8.89
N LEU A 129 -1.80 10.49 9.64
CA LEU A 129 -2.36 11.78 9.18
C LEU A 129 -1.59 12.43 8.03
N GLU A 130 -0.40 11.92 7.73
CA GLU A 130 0.48 12.41 6.67
C GLU A 130 0.53 11.48 5.44
N GLN A 131 -0.32 10.44 5.38
CA GLN A 131 -0.47 9.51 4.25
C GLN A 131 -1.56 9.99 3.26
N PRO A 132 -1.22 10.31 2.00
CA PRO A 132 -2.15 10.98 1.07
C PRO A 132 -3.42 10.23 0.68
N GLU A 133 -3.45 8.90 0.74
CA GLU A 133 -4.65 8.12 0.41
C GLU A 133 -5.53 7.82 1.62
N TRP A 134 -5.07 8.12 2.84
CA TRP A 134 -5.92 8.02 4.03
C TRP A 134 -6.82 9.25 4.13
N LEU A 135 -8.12 9.00 4.25
CA LEU A 135 -9.17 10.03 4.17
C LEU A 135 -10.26 9.80 5.23
N PRO A 136 -9.91 9.72 6.53
CA PRO A 136 -10.84 9.37 7.61
C PRO A 136 -12.02 10.35 7.73
N ASP A 137 -11.73 11.64 7.61
CA ASP A 137 -12.74 12.69 7.75
C ASP A 137 -13.53 12.96 6.44
N GLY A 138 -13.23 12.20 5.38
CA GLY A 138 -13.85 12.33 4.06
C GLY A 138 -13.29 13.47 3.20
N ALA A 139 -13.69 13.49 1.92
CA ALA A 139 -13.12 14.36 0.89
C ALA A 139 -13.20 15.86 1.20
N ALA A 140 -14.26 16.31 1.89
CA ALA A 140 -14.43 17.71 2.25
C ALA A 140 -13.43 18.20 3.32
N ALA A 141 -12.88 17.28 4.12
CA ALA A 141 -11.94 17.57 5.19
C ALA A 141 -10.47 17.28 4.78
N ALA A 142 -10.20 17.00 3.50
CA ALA A 142 -8.87 16.66 3.01
C ALA A 142 -7.82 17.76 3.31
N ALA A 143 -6.97 17.51 4.30
CA ALA A 143 -5.98 18.46 4.78
C ALA A 143 -4.70 18.51 3.94
N LEU A 144 -4.29 17.38 3.34
CA LEU A 144 -3.05 17.29 2.57
C LEU A 144 -3.24 17.82 1.13
N PRO A 145 -2.31 18.65 0.61
CA PRO A 145 -2.36 19.10 -0.78
C PRO A 145 -2.23 17.94 -1.78
N GLU A 146 -1.50 16.88 -1.44
CA GLU A 146 -1.37 15.65 -2.23
C GLU A 146 -2.73 14.96 -2.37
N THR A 147 -3.44 14.77 -1.26
CA THR A 147 -4.81 14.21 -1.24
C THR A 147 -5.75 15.06 -2.08
N ARG A 148 -5.76 16.39 -1.89
CA ARG A 148 -6.62 17.28 -2.69
C ARG A 148 -6.32 17.21 -4.18
N ALA A 149 -5.04 17.11 -4.56
CA ALA A 149 -4.66 16.96 -5.97
C ALA A 149 -5.18 15.65 -6.57
N LEU A 150 -5.11 14.54 -5.81
CA LEU A 150 -5.69 13.27 -6.24
C LEU A 150 -7.21 13.33 -6.37
N LEU A 151 -7.92 13.87 -5.37
CA LEU A 151 -9.38 14.01 -5.40
C LEU A 151 -9.84 14.88 -6.58
N ALA A 152 -9.16 16.00 -6.82
CA ALA A 152 -9.43 16.87 -7.97
C ALA A 152 -9.18 16.14 -9.30
N LEU A 153 -8.10 15.35 -9.40
CA LEU A 153 -7.80 14.58 -10.60
C LEU A 153 -8.85 13.48 -10.86
N GLN A 154 -9.31 12.81 -9.81
CA GLN A 154 -10.39 11.83 -9.89
C GLN A 154 -11.70 12.47 -10.39
N ASP A 155 -12.02 13.68 -9.92
CA ASP A 155 -13.20 14.44 -10.35
C ASP A 155 -13.09 15.02 -11.76
N GLU A 156 -11.87 15.43 -12.15
CA GLU A 156 -11.54 15.92 -13.49
C GLU A 156 -11.67 14.78 -14.52
N LEU A 157 -11.01 13.65 -14.26
CA LEU A 157 -10.88 12.56 -15.24
C LEU A 157 -12.09 11.63 -15.26
N ARG A 158 -12.81 11.48 -14.14
CA ARG A 158 -13.91 10.51 -13.96
C ARG A 158 -13.56 9.14 -14.56
N PRO A 159 -12.45 8.52 -14.13
CA PRO A 159 -11.89 7.37 -14.82
C PRO A 159 -12.83 6.18 -14.77
N PHE A 160 -12.90 5.37 -15.82
CA PHE A 160 -13.64 4.10 -15.75
C PHE A 160 -12.92 3.07 -14.87
N LEU A 161 -11.59 3.19 -14.78
CA LEU A 161 -10.71 2.40 -13.93
C LEU A 161 -9.66 3.30 -13.27
N GLN A 162 -9.54 3.19 -11.95
CA GLN A 162 -8.39 3.62 -11.18
C GLN A 162 -7.58 2.41 -10.74
N CYS A 163 -6.25 2.49 -10.85
CA CYS A 163 -5.35 1.57 -10.16
C CYS A 163 -4.45 2.34 -9.19
N SER A 164 -4.55 2.07 -7.88
CA SER A 164 -3.55 2.57 -6.92
C SER A 164 -2.45 1.53 -6.76
N LEU A 165 -1.19 1.95 -6.90
CA LEU A 165 -0.03 1.07 -6.96
C LEU A 165 0.68 1.06 -5.62
N HIS A 166 0.53 -0.05 -4.90
CA HIS A 166 1.09 -0.26 -3.57
C HIS A 166 2.17 -1.35 -3.58
N GLY A 167 2.82 -1.51 -2.43
CA GLY A 167 3.81 -2.56 -2.24
C GLY A 167 3.84 -3.09 -0.81
N VAL A 168 4.24 -4.35 -0.71
CA VAL A 168 4.42 -5.02 0.58
C VAL A 168 5.92 -5.20 0.80
N ASP A 169 6.46 -4.79 1.95
CA ASP A 169 7.88 -5.05 2.25
C ASP A 169 8.16 -6.56 2.17
N VAL A 170 7.50 -7.36 3.00
CA VAL A 170 7.70 -8.82 3.07
C VAL A 170 6.35 -9.52 3.07
N GLY A 171 6.08 -10.37 2.08
CA GLY A 171 4.77 -11.03 1.91
C GLY A 171 4.54 -11.61 0.53
N GLY A 172 3.31 -11.49 0.01
CA GLY A 172 2.91 -11.86 -1.34
C GLY A 172 2.15 -10.73 -2.05
N GLY A 173 1.84 -10.94 -3.32
CA GLY A 173 1.00 -10.03 -4.10
C GLY A 173 -0.48 -10.36 -3.96
N PHE A 174 -1.31 -9.33 -3.91
CA PHE A 174 -2.77 -9.42 -3.87
C PHE A 174 -3.40 -8.17 -4.50
N VAL A 175 -4.73 -8.19 -4.66
CA VAL A 175 -5.49 -7.08 -5.23
C VAL A 175 -6.73 -6.81 -4.39
N GLU A 176 -7.07 -5.55 -4.21
CA GLU A 176 -8.29 -5.14 -3.53
C GLU A 176 -9.14 -4.30 -4.48
N LEU A 177 -10.45 -4.53 -4.49
CA LEU A 177 -11.36 -3.93 -5.46
C LEU A 177 -12.56 -3.25 -4.80
N THR A 178 -12.91 -2.05 -5.26
CA THR A 178 -14.17 -1.39 -4.86
C THR A 178 -15.40 -1.97 -5.58
N ARG A 179 -15.20 -2.58 -6.76
CA ARG A 179 -16.23 -3.33 -7.51
C ARG A 179 -15.61 -4.59 -8.07
N ASP A 180 -16.39 -5.66 -8.13
CA ASP A 180 -15.91 -6.94 -8.66
C ASP A 180 -15.48 -6.82 -10.14
N LEU A 181 -14.37 -7.48 -10.48
CA LEU A 181 -13.86 -7.66 -11.83
C LEU A 181 -13.76 -9.16 -12.09
N PRO A 182 -14.86 -9.82 -12.54
CA PRO A 182 -14.90 -11.27 -12.67
C PRO A 182 -13.75 -11.83 -13.52
N GLY A 183 -13.03 -12.79 -12.96
CA GLY A 183 -11.88 -13.45 -13.60
C GLY A 183 -10.53 -12.78 -13.34
N LEU A 184 -10.47 -11.67 -12.60
CA LEU A 184 -9.20 -11.05 -12.20
C LEU A 184 -8.36 -11.98 -11.33
N ASP A 185 -8.98 -12.73 -10.41
CA ASP A 185 -8.34 -13.74 -9.57
C ASP A 185 -7.51 -14.76 -10.38
N ARG A 186 -8.09 -15.27 -11.48
CA ARG A 186 -7.42 -16.22 -12.39
C ARG A 186 -6.28 -15.56 -13.16
N ARG A 187 -6.44 -14.29 -13.56
CA ARG A 187 -5.39 -13.50 -14.22
C ARG A 187 -4.21 -13.27 -13.27
N VAL A 188 -4.49 -12.84 -12.04
CA VAL A 188 -3.49 -12.66 -10.97
C VAL A 188 -2.77 -13.97 -10.69
N ALA A 189 -3.48 -15.10 -10.59
CA ALA A 189 -2.90 -16.43 -10.46
C ALA A 189 -1.86 -16.73 -11.55
N GLY A 190 -2.25 -16.57 -12.82
CA GLY A 190 -1.38 -16.85 -13.95
C GLY A 190 -0.19 -15.89 -14.05
N ILE A 191 -0.38 -14.61 -13.73
CA ILE A 191 0.70 -13.60 -13.72
C ILE A 191 1.71 -13.92 -12.62
N ALA A 192 1.23 -14.17 -11.40
CA ALA A 192 2.05 -14.49 -10.23
C ALA A 192 2.91 -15.74 -10.49
N ALA A 193 2.29 -16.83 -10.98
CA ALA A 193 2.99 -18.07 -11.29
C ALA A 193 4.10 -17.89 -12.34
N ARG A 194 3.83 -17.17 -13.44
CA ARG A 194 4.81 -16.92 -14.51
C ARG A 194 6.00 -16.08 -14.05
N LEU A 195 5.78 -15.20 -13.07
CA LEU A 195 6.83 -14.31 -12.56
C LEU A 195 7.48 -14.84 -11.30
N GLY A 196 7.01 -15.96 -10.74
CA GLY A 196 7.51 -16.48 -9.47
C GLY A 196 7.27 -15.53 -8.29
N VAL A 197 6.13 -14.82 -8.30
CA VAL A 197 5.69 -13.95 -7.21
C VAL A 197 4.70 -14.72 -6.34
N PRO A 198 4.95 -14.92 -5.04
CA PRO A 198 3.97 -15.52 -4.13
C PRO A 198 2.67 -14.71 -4.10
N ARG A 199 1.54 -15.38 -3.98
CA ARG A 199 0.24 -14.72 -3.76
C ARG A 199 -0.12 -14.77 -2.29
N GLU A 200 -0.64 -13.68 -1.76
CA GLU A 200 -1.07 -13.61 -0.37
C GLU A 200 -2.54 -13.98 -0.25
N LEU A 201 -2.84 -15.20 0.20
CA LEU A 201 -4.21 -15.75 0.27
C LEU A 201 -4.97 -15.31 1.52
N GLY A 202 -4.32 -14.61 2.43
CA GLY A 202 -4.87 -14.15 3.69
C GLY A 202 -4.28 -12.81 4.12
N ALA A 203 -4.28 -11.82 3.20
CA ALA A 203 -3.69 -10.51 3.44
C ALA A 203 -4.21 -9.90 4.74
N TYR A 204 -3.28 -9.38 5.55
CA TYR A 204 -3.62 -8.74 6.83
C TYR A 204 -4.48 -7.49 6.61
N ASP A 205 -4.16 -6.69 5.58
CA ASP A 205 -4.88 -5.46 5.25
C ASP A 205 -6.36 -5.72 4.88
N ALA A 206 -6.64 -6.94 4.38
CA ALA A 206 -7.98 -7.40 4.02
C ALA A 206 -8.51 -8.50 4.97
N LEU A 207 -8.01 -8.57 6.21
CA LEU A 207 -8.27 -9.67 7.14
C LEU A 207 -9.77 -9.97 7.28
N TYR A 208 -10.59 -8.93 7.44
CA TYR A 208 -12.03 -9.04 7.64
C TYR A 208 -12.85 -8.85 6.36
N TRP A 209 -12.21 -8.68 5.22
CA TRP A 209 -12.90 -8.30 3.99
C TRP A 209 -13.44 -9.49 3.21
N PRO A 210 -14.54 -9.32 2.45
CA PRO A 210 -15.04 -10.36 1.57
C PRO A 210 -14.00 -10.73 0.51
N GLY A 211 -13.72 -12.03 0.35
CA GLY A 211 -12.92 -12.53 -0.76
C GLY A 211 -13.72 -12.54 -2.07
N LEU A 212 -13.11 -12.04 -3.14
CA LEU A 212 -13.61 -12.18 -4.53
C LEU A 212 -12.95 -13.36 -5.25
N GLY A 213 -11.82 -13.82 -4.72
CA GLY A 213 -11.09 -14.99 -5.18
C GLY A 213 -9.75 -15.09 -4.44
N PRO A 214 -8.94 -16.12 -4.72
CA PRO A 214 -7.62 -16.26 -4.09
C PRO A 214 -6.73 -15.03 -4.34
N ALA A 215 -6.34 -14.33 -3.26
CA ALA A 215 -5.58 -13.07 -3.29
C ALA A 215 -6.29 -11.90 -4.00
N VAL A 216 -7.62 -11.91 -4.07
CA VAL A 216 -8.43 -10.78 -4.55
C VAL A 216 -9.56 -10.52 -3.56
N TYR A 217 -9.63 -9.30 -3.04
CA TYR A 217 -10.55 -8.91 -1.97
C TYR A 217 -11.45 -7.76 -2.38
N ARG A 218 -12.62 -7.66 -1.75
CA ARG A 218 -13.54 -6.52 -1.90
C ARG A 218 -13.28 -5.53 -0.79
N ILE A 219 -12.94 -4.30 -1.15
CA ILE A 219 -12.86 -3.19 -0.20
C ILE A 219 -14.30 -2.91 0.25
N PRO A 220 -14.63 -2.97 1.55
CA PRO A 220 -15.97 -2.64 2.01
C PRO A 220 -16.20 -1.13 1.87
N PRO A 221 -17.44 -0.68 1.60
CA PRO A 221 -17.77 0.74 1.55
C PRO A 221 -17.38 1.47 2.84
N PRO A 222 -17.04 2.78 2.77
CA PRO A 222 -16.70 3.56 3.95
C PRO A 222 -17.82 3.53 5.00
N HIS A 223 -17.50 3.11 6.22
CA HIS A 223 -18.38 3.18 7.38
C HIS A 223 -17.64 3.87 8.52
N ARG A 224 -18.14 5.04 8.97
CA ARG A 224 -17.55 5.78 10.10
C ARG A 224 -17.61 4.92 11.37
N ARG A 225 -16.47 4.40 11.82
CA ARG A 225 -16.29 3.67 13.08
C ARG A 225 -15.11 4.23 13.87
N ASP A 226 -15.01 3.83 15.14
CA ASP A 226 -14.02 4.32 16.11
C ASP A 226 -12.57 4.02 15.69
N LEU A 227 -11.65 4.92 16.04
CA LEU A 227 -10.29 5.06 15.50
C LEU A 227 -9.40 3.81 15.71
N ALA A 228 -9.72 2.98 16.70
CA ALA A 228 -9.01 1.73 16.99
C ALA A 228 -9.31 0.60 15.98
N ALA A 229 -10.52 0.57 15.38
CA ALA A 229 -10.83 -0.29 14.25
C ALA A 229 -10.18 0.24 12.95
N ALA A 230 -10.04 1.57 12.85
CA ALA A 230 -9.57 2.28 11.66
C ALA A 230 -8.10 2.03 11.29
N ILE A 231 -7.26 1.41 12.14
CA ILE A 231 -5.86 1.15 11.77
C ILE A 231 -5.66 -0.27 11.22
N THR A 232 -6.54 -1.21 11.58
CA THR A 232 -6.66 -2.51 10.88
C THR A 232 -7.51 -2.38 9.62
N GLU A 233 -8.37 -1.34 9.55
CA GLU A 233 -9.30 -1.05 8.45
C GLU A 233 -9.01 0.30 7.76
N ALA A 234 -7.77 0.80 7.80
CA ALA A 234 -7.39 2.14 7.30
C ALA A 234 -7.74 2.39 5.82
N ALA A 235 -8.02 1.31 5.09
CA ALA A 235 -8.47 1.33 3.71
C ALA A 235 -9.97 1.65 3.51
N VAL A 236 -10.80 1.52 4.54
CA VAL A 236 -12.25 1.77 4.48
C VAL A 236 -12.54 3.26 4.34
N GLU A 237 -11.70 4.11 4.93
CA GLU A 237 -11.78 5.56 4.80
C GLU A 237 -10.59 6.08 3.97
N SER A 238 -10.63 5.79 2.67
CA SER A 238 -9.56 6.10 1.72
C SER A 238 -10.04 6.88 0.49
N THR A 239 -9.10 7.46 -0.25
CA THR A 239 -9.37 8.10 -1.56
C THR A 239 -9.85 7.10 -2.62
N TRP A 240 -9.76 5.80 -2.37
CA TRP A 240 -10.07 4.73 -3.32
C TRP A 240 -11.55 4.64 -3.67
N PHE A 241 -12.44 4.98 -2.74
CA PHE A 241 -13.89 5.04 -2.96
C PHE A 241 -14.39 6.38 -3.50
N HIS A 242 -13.59 7.46 -3.43
CA HIS A 242 -14.02 8.77 -3.93
C HIS A 242 -14.55 8.75 -5.37
N PRO A 243 -13.88 8.12 -6.36
CA PRO A 243 -14.36 8.11 -7.73
C PRO A 243 -15.49 7.09 -7.97
N HIS A 244 -15.87 6.27 -6.98
CA HIS A 244 -16.92 5.24 -7.13
C HIS A 244 -18.27 5.81 -7.62
N ARG A 245 -18.58 7.06 -7.24
CA ARG A 245 -19.76 7.83 -7.69
C ARG A 245 -19.78 8.12 -9.19
N HIS A 246 -18.62 8.10 -9.85
CA HIS A 246 -18.49 8.28 -11.29
C HIS A 246 -18.62 6.95 -12.07
N GLY A 247 -18.94 5.86 -11.38
CA GLY A 247 -18.95 4.51 -11.95
C GLY A 247 -17.56 3.86 -12.02
N THR A 248 -16.53 4.51 -11.46
CA THR A 248 -15.16 4.00 -11.43
C THR A 248 -15.05 2.70 -10.63
N VAL A 249 -14.29 1.75 -11.17
CA VAL A 249 -13.69 0.67 -10.37
C VAL A 249 -12.31 1.12 -9.91
N THR A 250 -12.01 0.96 -8.63
CA THR A 250 -10.65 1.14 -8.11
C THR A 250 -10.07 -0.23 -7.80
N ALA A 251 -8.86 -0.47 -8.30
CA ALA A 251 -8.04 -1.64 -7.97
C ALA A 251 -6.78 -1.21 -7.23
N VAL A 252 -6.60 -1.65 -5.99
CA VAL A 252 -5.36 -1.50 -5.23
C VAL A 252 -4.49 -2.70 -5.56
N VAL A 253 -3.30 -2.49 -6.10
CA VAL A 253 -2.44 -3.57 -6.61
C VAL A 253 -1.16 -3.65 -5.80
N GLU A 254 -1.04 -4.72 -5.02
CA GLU A 254 0.04 -4.93 -4.06
C GLU A 254 1.15 -5.81 -4.66
N ALA A 255 2.38 -5.27 -4.68
CA ALA A 255 3.55 -5.99 -5.18
C ALA A 255 4.59 -6.21 -4.05
N PRO A 256 5.00 -7.45 -3.74
CA PRO A 256 5.94 -7.72 -2.67
C PRO A 256 7.39 -7.40 -3.07
N MET A 257 8.16 -6.83 -2.15
CA MET A 257 9.61 -6.65 -2.31
C MET A 257 10.37 -7.94 -2.00
N TRP A 258 10.09 -8.52 -0.83
CA TRP A 258 10.54 -9.85 -0.44
C TRP A 258 9.37 -10.83 -0.43
N GLY A 259 9.41 -11.80 -1.35
CA GLY A 259 8.41 -12.84 -1.45
C GLY A 259 8.56 -13.91 -0.36
N VAL A 260 7.44 -14.31 0.26
CA VAL A 260 7.36 -15.43 1.21
C VAL A 260 6.39 -16.48 0.68
N ALA A 261 6.83 -17.73 0.52
CA ALA A 261 5.99 -18.79 -0.05
C ALA A 261 4.79 -19.17 0.84
N ALA A 262 4.95 -19.15 2.17
CA ALA A 262 3.93 -19.58 3.12
C ALA A 262 2.62 -18.74 3.06
N VAL A 263 2.68 -17.49 2.60
CA VAL A 263 1.48 -16.67 2.40
C VAL A 263 0.57 -17.18 1.27
N GLY A 264 1.09 -18.09 0.44
CA GLY A 264 0.37 -18.79 -0.62
C GLY A 264 -0.23 -20.14 -0.22
N ASP A 265 -0.07 -20.56 1.04
CA ASP A 265 -0.54 -21.86 1.53
C ASP A 265 -1.92 -21.75 2.16
N GLY A 266 -2.95 -22.14 1.42
CA GLY A 266 -4.34 -22.14 1.87
C GLY A 266 -4.73 -23.30 2.79
N SER A 267 -3.79 -24.18 3.17
CA SER A 267 -4.10 -25.36 3.99
C SER A 267 -4.55 -25.00 5.42
N PRO A 268 -5.35 -25.88 6.07
CA PRO A 268 -5.64 -25.77 7.49
C PRO A 268 -4.36 -25.88 8.33
N HIS A 269 -4.31 -25.16 9.46
CA HIS A 269 -3.20 -25.21 10.40
C HIS A 269 -3.61 -25.91 11.70
N ALA A 270 -2.88 -26.94 12.15
CA ALA A 270 -3.27 -27.74 13.31
C ALA A 270 -3.14 -27.00 14.66
N GLY A 271 -2.29 -25.96 14.74
CA GLY A 271 -1.98 -25.23 15.97
C GLY A 271 -2.38 -23.75 15.94
N VAL A 272 -3.56 -23.41 15.42
CA VAL A 272 -4.00 -22.00 15.24
C VAL A 272 -3.81 -21.16 16.51
N GLU A 273 -4.38 -21.57 17.64
CA GLU A 273 -4.32 -20.77 18.86
C GLU A 273 -2.89 -20.59 19.39
N ALA A 274 -2.07 -21.65 19.32
CA ALA A 274 -0.68 -21.57 19.76
C ALA A 274 0.10 -20.56 18.91
N GLU A 275 -0.16 -20.52 17.60
CA GLU A 275 0.45 -19.56 16.69
C GLU A 275 -0.04 -18.13 16.95
N LEU A 276 -1.33 -17.93 17.14
CA LEU A 276 -1.89 -16.63 17.49
C LEU A 276 -1.29 -16.09 18.80
N ARG A 277 -1.28 -16.90 19.87
CA ARG A 277 -0.60 -16.55 21.14
C ARG A 277 0.87 -16.18 20.92
N SER A 278 1.58 -16.91 20.06
CA SER A 278 2.99 -16.67 19.76
C SER A 278 3.20 -15.33 19.05
N VAL A 279 2.41 -15.04 18.00
CA VAL A 279 2.46 -13.79 17.25
C VAL A 279 2.09 -12.61 18.14
N SER A 280 1.00 -12.70 18.90
CA SER A 280 0.58 -11.67 19.85
C SER A 280 1.63 -11.39 20.92
N ARG A 281 2.18 -12.44 21.55
CA ARG A 281 3.24 -12.29 22.56
C ARG A 281 4.46 -11.58 21.99
N THR A 282 4.89 -11.98 20.79
CA THR A 282 6.05 -11.37 20.11
C THR A 282 5.80 -9.89 19.84
N LEU A 283 4.64 -9.54 19.28
CA LEU A 283 4.28 -8.15 19.01
C LEU A 283 4.26 -7.30 20.29
N ARG A 284 3.70 -7.81 21.40
CA ARG A 284 3.72 -7.08 22.68
C ARG A 284 5.13 -6.89 23.23
N GLN A 285 5.97 -7.92 23.14
CA GLN A 285 7.35 -7.84 23.62
C GLN A 285 8.14 -6.80 22.84
N ASP A 286 8.07 -6.84 21.51
CA ASP A 286 8.75 -5.88 20.64
C ASP A 286 8.21 -4.46 20.88
N THR A 287 6.89 -4.29 21.01
CA THR A 287 6.26 -2.98 21.28
C THR A 287 6.72 -2.41 22.62
N ARG A 288 6.77 -3.21 23.70
CA ARG A 288 7.24 -2.75 25.02
C ARG A 288 8.71 -2.34 24.98
N LEU A 289 9.56 -3.11 24.30
CA LEU A 289 10.97 -2.78 24.11
C LEU A 289 11.12 -1.45 23.37
N LEU A 290 10.40 -1.28 22.25
CA LEU A 290 10.45 -0.08 21.42
C LEU A 290 9.88 1.15 22.16
N ALA A 291 8.83 0.99 22.97
CA ALA A 291 8.33 2.06 23.83
C ALA A 291 9.37 2.51 24.86
N GLY A 292 10.07 1.55 25.49
CA GLY A 292 11.17 1.84 26.41
C GLY A 292 12.31 2.59 25.72
N LEU A 293 12.76 2.12 24.55
CA LEU A 293 13.79 2.79 23.75
C LEU A 293 13.35 4.21 23.34
N THR A 294 12.12 4.37 22.89
CA THR A 294 11.56 5.68 22.52
C THR A 294 11.60 6.66 23.69
N ALA A 295 11.18 6.23 24.88
CA ALA A 295 11.22 7.05 26.09
C ALA A 295 12.65 7.48 26.47
N ARG A 296 13.65 6.60 26.29
CA ARG A 296 15.06 6.94 26.54
C ARG A 296 15.65 7.88 25.49
N ILE A 297 15.24 7.75 24.22
CA ILE A 297 15.76 8.55 23.11
C ILE A 297 15.17 9.97 23.15
N ARG A 298 13.86 10.10 23.46
CA ARG A 298 13.09 11.34 23.31
C ARG A 298 13.72 12.59 23.96
N PRO A 299 14.34 12.54 25.17
CA PRO A 299 15.00 13.71 25.78
C PRO A 299 16.15 14.29 24.93
N TYR A 300 16.76 13.48 24.07
CA TYR A 300 17.94 13.85 23.29
C TYR A 300 17.62 14.28 21.85
N LEU A 301 16.33 14.46 21.52
CA LEU A 301 15.89 14.82 20.17
C LEU A 301 15.70 16.32 19.95
N THR A 302 15.88 17.14 20.98
CA THR A 302 15.83 18.60 20.86
C THR A 302 16.90 19.09 19.88
N GLY A 303 16.50 19.82 18.84
CA GLY A 303 17.40 20.34 17.81
C GLY A 303 17.82 19.33 16.73
N VAL A 304 17.39 18.06 16.82
CA VAL A 304 17.63 17.07 15.76
C VAL A 304 16.72 17.39 14.57
N PRO A 305 17.28 17.60 13.36
CA PRO A 305 16.48 17.91 12.18
C PRO A 305 15.42 16.85 11.88
N ASP A 306 14.20 17.30 11.57
CA ASP A 306 13.04 16.45 11.25
C ASP A 306 12.64 15.43 12.33
N ALA A 307 13.10 15.56 13.57
CA ALA A 307 12.82 14.58 14.61
C ALA A 307 11.31 14.33 14.80
N ALA A 308 10.49 15.38 14.78
CA ALA A 308 9.04 15.27 14.88
C ALA A 308 8.42 14.41 13.78
N ARG A 309 8.92 14.50 12.54
CA ARG A 309 8.40 13.73 11.39
C ARG A 309 8.76 12.25 11.45
N LEU A 310 9.89 11.92 12.08
CA LEU A 310 10.31 10.54 12.30
C LEU A 310 9.65 9.93 13.54
N LEU A 311 9.37 10.75 14.56
CA LEU A 311 8.67 10.34 15.76
C LEU A 311 7.18 10.11 15.52
N ALA A 312 6.51 10.91 14.69
CA ALA A 312 5.08 10.76 14.44
C ALA A 312 4.65 9.31 14.07
N PRO A 313 5.25 8.65 13.06
CA PRO A 313 4.94 7.25 12.77
C PRO A 313 5.36 6.27 13.88
N VAL A 314 6.39 6.59 14.68
CA VAL A 314 6.76 5.78 15.86
C VAL A 314 5.65 5.84 16.91
N ASP A 315 5.18 7.03 17.23
CA ASP A 315 4.09 7.25 18.20
C ASP A 315 2.82 6.54 17.72
N ASP A 316 2.48 6.63 16.42
CA ASP A 316 1.35 5.93 15.81
C ASP A 316 1.47 4.40 15.95
N TYR A 317 2.62 3.81 15.65
CA TYR A 317 2.80 2.36 15.80
C TYR A 317 2.73 1.91 17.26
N LEU A 318 3.35 2.67 18.18
CA LEU A 318 3.33 2.34 19.60
C LEU A 318 1.92 2.49 20.22
N LEU A 319 1.09 3.38 19.68
CA LEU A 319 -0.30 3.51 20.08
C LEU A 319 -1.13 2.28 19.71
N VAL A 320 -0.89 1.70 18.53
CA VAL A 320 -1.78 0.69 17.93
C VAL A 320 -1.36 -0.75 18.19
N CYS A 321 -0.06 -1.03 18.17
CA CYS A 321 0.46 -2.40 18.26
C CYS A 321 -0.03 -3.17 19.51
N PRO A 322 -0.22 -2.55 20.70
CA PRO A 322 -0.79 -3.25 21.85
C PRO A 322 -2.20 -3.78 21.59
N GLY A 323 -3.08 -2.93 21.04
CA GLY A 323 -4.46 -3.32 20.72
C GLY A 323 -4.54 -4.39 19.63
N LEU A 324 -3.66 -4.33 18.63
CA LEU A 324 -3.53 -5.39 17.62
C LEU A 324 -3.12 -6.73 18.24
N ALA A 325 -2.13 -6.71 19.12
CA ALA A 325 -1.68 -7.94 19.75
C ALA A 325 -2.78 -8.59 20.61
N ASP A 326 -3.57 -7.77 21.31
CA ASP A 326 -4.72 -8.24 22.09
C ASP A 326 -5.84 -8.76 21.18
N ALA A 327 -6.14 -8.08 20.07
CA ALA A 327 -7.13 -8.54 19.09
C ALA A 327 -6.79 -9.88 18.43
N TRP A 328 -5.51 -10.24 18.37
CA TRP A 328 -5.05 -11.52 17.83
C TRP A 328 -4.95 -12.63 18.88
N ASP A 329 -4.90 -12.27 20.17
CA ASP A 329 -4.62 -13.23 21.24
C ASP A 329 -5.91 -13.92 21.74
N PRO A 330 -6.05 -15.24 21.58
CA PRO A 330 -7.24 -15.95 22.03
C PRO A 330 -7.49 -15.82 23.54
N ASP A 331 -6.46 -15.51 24.33
CA ASP A 331 -6.57 -15.38 25.80
C ASP A 331 -7.05 -13.98 26.24
N CYS A 332 -7.12 -13.00 25.35
CA CYS A 332 -7.52 -11.62 25.66
C CYS A 332 -9.03 -11.36 25.52
N GLY A 333 -9.83 -12.42 25.35
CA GLY A 333 -11.27 -12.28 25.13
C GLY A 333 -11.52 -11.54 23.83
N ASN A 334 -11.19 -12.20 22.70
CA ASN A 334 -11.44 -11.72 21.34
C ASN A 334 -12.74 -10.92 21.29
N ASP A 335 -12.71 -9.73 20.65
CA ASP A 335 -13.90 -8.92 20.48
C ASP A 335 -15.02 -9.77 19.86
N SER A 336 -16.01 -10.13 20.68
CA SER A 336 -17.13 -10.96 20.25
C SER A 336 -17.92 -10.31 19.11
N ALA A 337 -17.81 -8.98 18.94
CA ALA A 337 -18.40 -8.25 17.83
C ALA A 337 -17.61 -8.43 16.52
N HIS A 338 -16.32 -8.78 16.59
CA HIS A 338 -15.40 -8.88 15.45
C HIS A 338 -14.45 -10.09 15.56
N PRO A 339 -14.98 -11.33 15.54
CA PRO A 339 -14.15 -12.53 15.64
C PRO A 339 -13.19 -12.62 14.45
N LEU A 340 -11.96 -13.12 14.72
CA LEU A 340 -11.01 -13.46 13.66
C LEU A 340 -11.66 -14.44 12.67
N PRO A 341 -11.42 -14.27 11.36
CA PRO A 341 -11.92 -15.23 10.37
C PRO A 341 -11.20 -16.58 10.54
N PRO A 342 -11.66 -17.66 9.89
CA PRO A 342 -10.98 -18.96 9.96
C PRO A 342 -9.50 -18.85 9.59
N MET A 343 -8.60 -19.25 10.49
CA MET A 343 -7.16 -19.11 10.28
C MET A 343 -6.59 -20.28 9.47
N THR A 344 -6.02 -19.96 8.31
CA THR A 344 -5.22 -20.87 7.48
C THR A 344 -3.73 -20.63 7.70
N THR A 345 -2.88 -21.52 7.17
CA THR A 345 -1.42 -21.31 7.16
C THR A 345 -1.04 -19.95 6.57
N ALA A 346 -1.65 -19.56 5.45
CA ALA A 346 -1.43 -18.26 4.81
C ALA A 346 -1.79 -17.07 5.71
N ARG A 347 -2.95 -17.11 6.40
CA ARG A 347 -3.39 -16.02 7.30
C ARG A 347 -2.47 -15.90 8.51
N LEU A 348 -2.08 -17.01 9.12
CA LEU A 348 -1.14 -17.01 10.25
C LEU A 348 0.25 -16.49 9.83
N ALA A 349 0.72 -16.88 8.63
CA ALA A 349 1.95 -16.34 8.06
C ALA A 349 1.84 -14.82 7.84
N ALA A 350 0.74 -14.33 7.25
CA ALA A 350 0.51 -12.91 7.02
C ALA A 350 0.48 -12.10 8.33
N LEU A 351 -0.20 -12.57 9.39
CA LEU A 351 -0.20 -11.92 10.71
C LEU A 351 1.21 -11.84 11.30
N ARG A 352 1.94 -12.97 11.27
CA ARG A 352 3.33 -13.02 11.76
C ARG A 352 4.23 -12.04 11.02
N LEU A 353 4.11 -11.96 9.69
CA LEU A 353 4.89 -11.02 8.88
C LEU A 353 4.49 -9.57 9.23
N SER A 354 3.21 -9.28 9.36
CA SER A 354 2.68 -7.93 9.65
C SER A 354 3.17 -7.39 10.99
N GLY A 355 3.07 -8.18 12.07
CA GLY A 355 3.59 -7.79 13.38
C GLY A 355 5.09 -7.51 13.37
N ARG A 356 5.88 -8.32 12.65
CA ARG A 356 7.33 -8.09 12.49
C ARG A 356 7.65 -6.84 11.67
N ARG A 357 6.87 -6.55 10.61
CA ARG A 357 7.04 -5.32 9.80
C ARG A 357 6.83 -4.09 10.68
N LEU A 358 5.78 -4.06 11.51
CA LEU A 358 5.51 -2.94 12.42
C LEU A 358 6.67 -2.69 13.39
N ALA A 359 7.20 -3.75 14.02
CA ALA A 359 8.35 -3.65 14.91
C ALA A 359 9.61 -3.13 14.19
N LEU A 360 9.93 -3.67 13.00
CA LEU A 360 11.11 -3.28 12.23
C LEU A 360 11.02 -1.86 11.65
N ARG A 361 9.84 -1.43 11.19
CA ARG A 361 9.60 -0.06 10.75
C ARG A 361 9.84 0.94 11.89
N THR A 362 9.31 0.63 13.07
CA THR A 362 9.52 1.44 14.30
C THR A 362 10.99 1.49 14.70
N ALA A 363 11.67 0.34 14.76
CA ALA A 363 13.10 0.25 15.09
C ALA A 363 13.96 1.03 14.09
N GLY A 364 13.66 0.94 12.80
CA GLY A 364 14.34 1.65 11.73
C GLY A 364 14.25 3.17 11.83
N LEU A 365 13.06 3.69 12.17
CA LEU A 365 12.83 5.11 12.41
C LEU A 365 13.59 5.62 13.64
N LEU A 366 13.56 4.87 14.74
CA LEU A 366 14.35 5.17 15.95
C LEU A 366 15.85 5.13 15.69
N HIS A 367 16.33 4.13 14.93
CA HIS A 367 17.73 4.02 14.53
C HIS A 367 18.17 5.26 13.75
N GLN A 368 17.36 5.71 12.79
CA GLN A 368 17.63 6.95 12.06
C GLN A 368 17.62 8.19 12.95
N LEU A 369 16.70 8.29 13.91
CA LEU A 369 16.63 9.40 14.86
C LEU A 369 17.95 9.52 15.64
N VAL A 370 18.43 8.42 16.23
CA VAL A 370 19.67 8.42 17.01
C VAL A 370 20.89 8.65 16.11
N THR A 371 20.92 8.05 14.92
CA THR A 371 22.01 8.27 13.95
C THR A 371 22.08 9.74 13.52
N ARG A 372 20.93 10.38 13.28
CA ARG A 372 20.85 11.81 12.89
C ARG A 372 21.23 12.75 14.03
N ALA A 373 21.03 12.35 15.29
CA ALA A 373 21.48 13.13 16.44
C ALA A 373 23.02 13.21 16.54
N GLY A 374 23.75 12.28 15.91
CA GLY A 374 25.21 12.27 15.88
C GLY A 374 25.88 11.79 17.18
N HIS A 375 25.10 11.48 18.22
CA HIS A 375 25.54 10.91 19.48
C HIS A 375 24.45 10.00 20.08
N ASP A 376 24.84 9.01 20.88
CA ASP A 376 23.91 8.06 21.52
C ASP A 376 24.07 8.02 23.05
N PRO A 377 23.68 9.09 23.77
CA PRO A 377 23.72 9.13 25.23
C PRO A 377 22.74 8.13 25.87
N ALA A 378 21.74 7.65 25.11
CA ALA A 378 20.77 6.67 25.56
C ALA A 378 21.26 5.21 25.41
N GLY A 379 22.43 4.98 24.79
CA GLY A 379 22.94 3.65 24.46
C GLY A 379 21.95 2.81 23.64
N ALA A 380 21.10 3.45 22.83
CA ALA A 380 20.00 2.80 22.13
C ALA A 380 20.42 2.11 20.82
N LEU A 381 21.47 2.58 20.13
CA LEU A 381 21.88 2.02 18.84
C LEU A 381 22.24 0.53 18.92
N PRO A 382 23.05 0.04 19.88
CA PRO A 382 23.37 -1.38 19.96
C PRO A 382 22.17 -2.27 20.28
N GLU A 383 21.12 -1.74 20.93
CA GLU A 383 19.87 -2.45 21.17
C GLU A 383 19.01 -2.51 19.91
N LEU A 384 18.88 -1.37 19.22
CA LEU A 384 18.17 -1.27 17.95
C LEU A 384 18.81 -2.16 16.87
N ASP A 385 20.13 -2.16 16.75
CA ASP A 385 20.85 -3.00 15.79
C ASP A 385 20.60 -4.49 16.05
N ARG A 386 20.72 -4.93 17.30
CA ARG A 386 20.44 -6.33 17.66
C ARG A 386 18.99 -6.72 17.36
N LEU A 387 18.04 -5.84 17.65
CA LEU A 387 16.63 -6.09 17.34
C LEU A 387 16.39 -6.19 15.84
N ILE A 388 16.91 -5.23 15.06
CA ILE A 388 16.77 -5.20 13.60
C ILE A 388 17.41 -6.45 12.99
N ASP A 389 18.63 -6.81 13.39
CA ASP A 389 19.36 -7.94 12.82
C ASP A 389 18.69 -9.27 13.17
N ALA A 390 18.21 -9.44 14.40
CA ALA A 390 17.48 -10.65 14.81
C ALA A 390 16.18 -10.81 14.01
N ARG A 391 15.37 -9.75 13.88
CA ARG A 391 14.10 -9.80 13.14
C ARG A 391 14.31 -9.93 11.63
N CYS A 392 15.38 -9.37 11.08
CA CYS A 392 15.79 -9.59 9.69
C CYS A 392 16.29 -11.01 9.45
N ALA A 393 16.97 -11.64 10.43
CA ALA A 393 17.31 -13.07 10.37
C ALA A 393 16.05 -13.93 10.39
N ASP A 394 15.07 -13.64 11.26
CA ASP A 394 13.78 -14.34 11.31
C ASP A 394 13.06 -14.33 9.94
N PHE A 395 13.04 -13.19 9.24
CA PHE A 395 12.45 -13.14 7.89
C PHE A 395 13.17 -14.03 6.89
N ARG A 396 14.51 -14.09 6.93
CA ARG A 396 15.31 -14.90 5.99
C ARG A 396 15.25 -16.38 6.30
N GLU A 397 15.40 -16.74 7.57
CA GLU A 397 15.65 -18.11 8.01
C GLU A 397 14.35 -18.83 8.37
N VAL A 398 13.41 -18.13 9.03
CA VAL A 398 12.14 -18.74 9.46
C VAL A 398 11.05 -18.55 8.41
N SER A 399 10.95 -17.36 7.82
CA SER A 399 9.92 -17.07 6.81
C SER A 399 10.38 -17.35 5.37
N GLY A 400 11.68 -17.58 5.14
CA GLY A 400 12.20 -17.85 3.80
C GLY A 400 12.05 -16.68 2.82
N ALA A 401 12.05 -15.44 3.33
CA ALA A 401 11.84 -14.24 2.53
C ALA A 401 12.95 -14.06 1.47
N ARG A 402 12.56 -13.87 0.20
CA ARG A 402 13.49 -13.73 -0.93
C ARG A 402 13.25 -12.44 -1.71
N TRP A 403 14.33 -11.71 -2.02
CA TRP A 403 14.26 -10.51 -2.83
C TRP A 403 13.71 -10.81 -4.23
N ILE A 404 12.71 -10.04 -4.65
CA ILE A 404 12.18 -10.03 -6.01
C ILE A 404 12.79 -8.82 -6.71
N ALA A 405 13.47 -9.00 -7.84
CA ALA A 405 14.10 -7.88 -8.55
C ALA A 405 13.07 -6.78 -8.91
N VAL A 406 13.45 -5.49 -8.81
CA VAL A 406 12.56 -4.35 -9.08
C VAL A 406 11.82 -4.48 -10.42
N ALA A 407 12.55 -4.86 -11.48
CA ALA A 407 11.96 -5.08 -12.79
C ALA A 407 10.85 -6.14 -12.80
N ARG A 408 10.98 -7.19 -11.98
CA ARG A 408 9.97 -8.26 -11.85
C ARG A 408 8.77 -7.81 -11.00
N GLN A 409 9.00 -7.02 -9.95
CA GLN A 409 7.92 -6.42 -9.17
C GLN A 409 7.07 -5.48 -10.07
N ALA A 410 7.72 -4.59 -10.81
CA ALA A 410 7.06 -3.65 -11.72
C ALA A 410 6.35 -4.39 -12.88
N GLU A 411 6.94 -5.47 -13.39
CA GLU A 411 6.31 -6.32 -14.41
C GLU A 411 5.05 -7.02 -13.89
N TYR A 412 5.08 -7.52 -12.64
CA TYR A 412 3.92 -8.12 -11.99
C TYR A 412 2.79 -7.09 -11.88
N GLN A 413 3.09 -5.93 -11.29
CA GLN A 413 2.11 -4.88 -11.06
C GLN A 413 1.53 -4.35 -12.39
N ALA A 414 2.37 -4.11 -13.40
CA ALA A 414 1.92 -3.67 -14.73
C ALA A 414 1.00 -4.69 -15.40
N ARG A 415 1.30 -5.99 -15.31
CA ARG A 415 0.43 -7.03 -15.89
C ARG A 415 -0.91 -7.14 -15.17
N VAL A 416 -0.94 -6.95 -13.85
CA VAL A 416 -2.19 -6.94 -13.09
C VAL A 416 -3.04 -5.72 -13.46
N VAL A 417 -2.42 -4.53 -13.56
CA VAL A 417 -3.11 -3.31 -14.04
C VAL A 417 -3.70 -3.50 -15.44
N LEU A 418 -2.95 -4.08 -16.38
CA LEU A 418 -3.45 -4.36 -17.73
C LEU A 418 -4.60 -5.38 -17.72
N ALA A 419 -4.55 -6.40 -16.86
CA ALA A 419 -5.65 -7.35 -16.70
C ALA A 419 -6.91 -6.67 -16.14
N ALA A 420 -6.76 -5.80 -15.14
CA ALA A 420 -7.87 -5.00 -14.60
C ALA A 420 -8.45 -4.06 -15.66
N PHE A 421 -7.59 -3.40 -16.44
CA PHE A 421 -7.99 -2.55 -17.57
C PHE A 421 -8.80 -3.29 -18.62
N GLU A 422 -8.34 -4.46 -19.07
CA GLU A 422 -9.07 -5.28 -20.04
C GLU A 422 -10.43 -5.76 -19.53
N LEU A 423 -10.54 -6.07 -18.23
CA LEU A 423 -11.80 -6.53 -17.61
C LEU A 423 -12.78 -5.37 -17.39
N ALA A 424 -12.32 -4.26 -16.80
CA ALA A 424 -13.12 -3.06 -16.61
C ALA A 424 -13.56 -2.46 -17.96
N GLY A 425 -12.73 -2.62 -18.99
CA GLY A 425 -12.98 -2.17 -20.35
C GLY A 425 -14.18 -2.84 -21.02
N ARG A 426 -14.49 -4.09 -20.64
CA ARG A 426 -15.57 -4.93 -21.19
C ARG A 426 -16.89 -4.79 -20.43
N GLY A 427 -16.84 -4.30 -19.18
CA GLY A 427 -18.02 -4.17 -18.34
C GLY A 427 -18.87 -2.97 -18.74
N THR A 428 -20.12 -3.21 -19.17
CA THR A 428 -21.18 -2.24 -18.92
C THR A 428 -21.52 -2.36 -17.44
N PHE A 429 -21.04 -1.44 -16.60
CA PHE A 429 -21.49 -1.37 -15.21
C PHE A 429 -22.97 -1.02 -15.23
N ARG A 430 -23.83 -2.05 -15.15
CA ARG A 430 -25.27 -1.87 -15.01
C ARG A 430 -25.50 -1.04 -13.76
N SER A 431 -25.93 0.20 -13.94
CA SER A 431 -26.51 1.05 -12.90
C SER A 431 -27.78 0.36 -12.40
N GLY A 432 -27.62 -0.53 -11.43
CA GLY A 432 -28.69 -1.40 -10.95
C GLY A 432 -28.21 -2.25 -9.78
N GLU A 433 -27.60 -1.63 -8.78
CA GLU A 433 -27.63 -2.21 -7.43
C GLU A 433 -29.03 -1.94 -6.85
N PRO A 434 -29.74 -2.98 -6.36
CA PRO A 434 -31.05 -2.81 -5.72
C PRO A 434 -30.84 -2.26 -4.30
N GLY A 435 -30.61 -0.96 -4.21
CA GLY A 435 -30.47 -0.26 -2.93
C GLY A 435 -30.80 1.23 -2.98
N TRP A 436 -31.16 1.75 -4.15
CA TRP A 436 -31.54 3.15 -4.33
C TRP A 436 -32.98 3.24 -4.86
N GLY A 437 -33.92 3.25 -3.91
CA GLY A 437 -35.29 3.73 -4.11
C GLY A 437 -35.66 4.61 -2.92
N PRO A 438 -36.31 5.77 -3.13
CA PRO A 438 -36.68 6.66 -2.04
C PRO A 438 -37.72 6.00 -1.14
N ASP A 439 -37.65 6.29 0.16
CA ASP A 439 -38.51 5.80 1.23
C ASP A 439 -39.98 5.61 0.80
N THR A 440 -40.44 4.36 0.75
CA THR A 440 -41.88 4.07 0.77
C THR A 440 -42.38 4.20 2.19
N VAL A 441 -42.90 5.40 2.46
CA VAL A 441 -43.93 5.76 3.43
C VAL A 441 -44.70 4.55 3.99
N VAL A 442 -44.57 4.35 5.30
CA VAL A 442 -45.42 3.45 6.10
C VAL A 442 -46.85 3.98 6.06
N PRO A 443 -47.87 3.20 5.66
CA PRO A 443 -49.25 3.57 5.90
C PRO A 443 -49.61 3.22 7.35
N MET A 444 -49.93 4.26 8.13
CA MET A 444 -50.87 4.17 9.24
C MET A 444 -52.18 3.53 8.77
N HIS A 445 -52.65 2.49 9.48
CA HIS A 445 -53.95 2.48 10.19
C HIS A 445 -54.25 1.09 10.79
N ARG A 446 -54.43 1.06 12.12
CA ARG A 446 -55.67 0.68 12.85
C ARG A 446 -56.17 -0.74 12.61
N GLU A 447 -55.94 -1.60 13.60
CA GLU A 447 -56.95 -2.03 14.59
C GLU A 447 -56.31 -2.11 15.98
#